data_AF-A0A7J7RWC8-F1
#
_entry.id   AF-A0A7J7RWC8-F1
#
_cell.length_a   1.000
_cell.length_b   1.000
_cell.length_c   1.000
_cell.angle_alpha   90.00
_cell.angle_beta   90.00
_cell.angle_gamma   90.00
#
_symmetry.space_group_name_H-M   'P 1'
#
loop_
_entity.id
_entity.type
_entity.pdbx_description
1 polymer ?
#
loop_
_entity_poly.entity_id
_entity_poly.type
_entity_poly.pdbx_seq_one_letter_code
_entity_poly.pdbx_strand_id
1 'polypeptide(L)'
;MRPYNWSYSQFSQFNQDDSLLLASGVFLGPHSNSSGEIVVISLDTFVLLSRVRNKPYDVFGCWLTETSLISGNLHRIGDITSCSVLWLNNAFQDVESENVNVVKRLFKIQNLNASTIRTVMVADCSRFDSPDLLLDSSAPPGRVFDLSSDSDHEEEEEEAAGPAPVHTESWRRLLHGLLDAPAQPPLAERMLETRVAQLLAQGRTKPPEGSAACARDKLLIFTTGCLTYSPHQIGIKQILPHQMTTAGPVLGEGQGSDAFFDALDHVIDVHGHIVGMGLSPDHRYLYVNSRAWPSGSVVADPMQPPPIAEEIDLLVFDLKTMRAVKRALRAHRAYTPNDECFFLFLDVSRDFVASGAEDRHGYVWDRHYNICLAKLRHQDVVNSVVFSPQEQELLLTASDDATIKAWRSPRTVRALQAPRPRPFFSWFGSQRR
;
A
#
# COMPACT_ATOMS: atom_id res chain seq x y z
N MET A 1 -6.51 -0.28 -18.23
CA MET A 1 -7.97 -0.46 -18.09
C MET A 1 -8.65 -0.90 -19.40
N ARG A 2 -8.75 -0.06 -20.45
CA ARG A 2 -9.38 -0.45 -21.73
C ARG A 2 -8.87 -1.77 -22.35
N PRO A 3 -7.55 -2.06 -22.38
CA PRO A 3 -7.05 -3.34 -22.93
C PRO A 3 -7.54 -4.57 -22.16
N TYR A 4 -7.92 -4.40 -20.89
CA TYR A 4 -8.37 -5.46 -20.01
C TYR A 4 -9.89 -5.48 -19.85
N ASN A 5 -10.64 -4.61 -20.52
CA ASN A 5 -12.10 -4.47 -20.40
C ASN A 5 -12.60 -4.25 -18.95
N TRP A 6 -11.76 -3.67 -18.09
CA TRP A 6 -12.15 -3.32 -16.72
C TRP A 6 -12.99 -2.06 -16.67
N SER A 7 -14.02 -2.07 -15.85
CA SER A 7 -14.83 -0.89 -15.52
C SER A 7 -14.04 0.10 -14.67
N TYR A 8 -13.29 -0.40 -13.68
CA TYR A 8 -12.37 0.38 -12.85
C TYR A 8 -11.29 -0.53 -12.23
N SER A 9 -10.19 0.08 -11.77
CA SER A 9 -9.18 -0.58 -10.94
C SER A 9 -9.53 -0.39 -9.46
N GLN A 10 -9.47 -1.46 -8.68
CA GLN A 10 -9.81 -1.45 -7.27
C GLN A 10 -8.58 -1.29 -6.37
N PHE A 11 -7.46 -1.92 -6.75
CA PHE A 11 -6.24 -1.92 -5.95
C PHE A 11 -5.02 -2.12 -6.85
N SER A 12 -3.89 -1.56 -6.46
CA SER A 12 -2.61 -1.80 -7.14
C SER A 12 -1.46 -1.75 -6.14
N GLN A 13 -0.46 -2.60 -6.33
CA GLN A 13 0.70 -2.69 -5.45
C GLN A 13 1.94 -3.13 -6.23
N PHE A 14 3.04 -2.42 -6.04
CA PHE A 14 4.36 -2.88 -6.46
C PHE A 14 4.79 -4.06 -5.60
N ASN A 15 5.52 -5.02 -6.19
CA ASN A 15 6.24 -6.02 -5.38
C ASN A 15 7.37 -5.34 -4.59
N GLN A 16 8.13 -6.12 -3.82
CA GLN A 16 9.04 -5.54 -2.85
C GLN A 16 10.29 -4.92 -3.50
N ASP A 17 10.74 -5.38 -4.67
CA ASP A 17 11.86 -4.75 -5.41
C ASP A 17 11.43 -3.75 -6.49
N ASP A 18 10.13 -3.44 -6.55
CA ASP A 18 9.48 -2.59 -7.54
C ASP A 18 9.69 -3.01 -9.01
N SER A 19 9.99 -4.29 -9.29
CA SER A 19 10.10 -4.80 -10.66
C SER A 19 8.77 -5.24 -11.27
N LEU A 20 7.78 -5.56 -10.43
CA LEU A 20 6.46 -6.05 -10.82
C LEU A 20 5.36 -5.17 -10.24
N LEU A 21 4.32 -4.95 -11.04
CA LEU A 21 3.08 -4.30 -10.63
C LEU A 21 1.95 -5.33 -10.59
N LEU A 22 1.33 -5.48 -9.43
CA LEU A 22 0.04 -6.16 -9.28
C LEU A 22 -1.07 -5.11 -9.39
N ALA A 23 -2.10 -5.41 -10.17
CA ALA A 23 -3.33 -4.62 -10.22
C ALA A 23 -4.56 -5.52 -10.16
N SER A 24 -5.51 -5.16 -9.30
CA SER A 24 -6.83 -5.79 -9.18
C SER A 24 -7.87 -4.92 -9.87
N GLY A 25 -8.57 -5.48 -10.86
CA GLY A 25 -9.58 -4.80 -11.65
C GLY A 25 -10.94 -5.47 -11.59
N VAL A 26 -11.98 -4.70 -11.89
CA VAL A 26 -13.37 -5.13 -11.80
C VAL A 26 -14.03 -5.11 -13.17
N PHE A 27 -14.76 -6.18 -13.47
CA PHE A 27 -15.67 -6.31 -14.60
C PHE A 27 -17.11 -6.20 -14.10
N LEU A 28 -17.85 -5.22 -14.63
CA LEU A 28 -19.28 -5.12 -14.44
C LEU A 28 -19.99 -5.73 -15.65
N GLY A 29 -20.54 -6.93 -15.49
CA GLY A 29 -21.36 -7.59 -16.50
C GLY A 29 -22.84 -7.19 -16.41
N PRO A 30 -23.65 -7.51 -17.44
CA PRO A 30 -25.11 -7.37 -17.38
C PRO A 30 -25.71 -8.24 -16.25
N HIS A 31 -26.85 -7.81 -15.70
CA HIS A 31 -27.59 -8.50 -14.62
C HIS A 31 -26.81 -8.69 -13.30
N SER A 32 -26.08 -7.66 -12.85
CA SER A 32 -25.30 -7.66 -11.59
C SER A 32 -24.27 -8.78 -11.43
N ASN A 33 -23.97 -9.53 -12.50
CA ASN A 33 -22.91 -10.52 -12.53
C ASN A 33 -21.58 -9.79 -12.69
N SER A 34 -20.95 -9.54 -11.56
CA SER A 34 -19.66 -8.90 -11.47
C SER A 34 -18.58 -9.94 -11.19
N SER A 35 -17.40 -9.69 -11.73
CA SER A 35 -16.20 -10.50 -11.52
C SER A 35 -15.01 -9.58 -11.47
N GLY A 36 -13.88 -10.06 -11.00
CA GLY A 36 -12.64 -9.31 -11.11
C GLY A 36 -11.50 -10.17 -11.59
N GLU A 37 -10.37 -9.51 -11.69
CA GLU A 37 -9.15 -10.09 -12.18
C GLU A 37 -7.97 -9.37 -11.56
N ILE A 38 -6.97 -10.16 -11.22
CA ILE A 38 -5.68 -9.69 -10.75
C ILE A 38 -4.69 -9.93 -11.89
N VAL A 39 -3.96 -8.89 -12.28
CA VAL A 39 -2.90 -8.98 -13.29
C VAL A 39 -1.56 -8.65 -12.67
N VAL A 40 -0.52 -9.29 -13.20
CA VAL A 40 0.87 -8.95 -12.90
C VAL A 40 1.53 -8.42 -14.17
N ILE A 41 2.17 -7.26 -14.08
CA ILE A 41 2.82 -6.58 -15.19
C ILE A 41 4.30 -6.37 -14.83
N SER A 42 5.20 -6.73 -15.74
CA SER A 42 6.63 -6.39 -15.65
C SER A 42 6.80 -4.89 -15.86
N LEU A 43 7.53 -4.20 -14.98
CA LEU A 43 7.81 -2.77 -15.14
C LEU A 43 9.02 -2.49 -16.04
N ASP A 44 9.89 -3.48 -16.22
CA ASP A 44 11.01 -3.41 -17.17
C ASP A 44 10.51 -3.44 -18.62
N THR A 45 9.51 -4.28 -18.91
CA THR A 45 9.02 -4.51 -20.29
C THR A 45 7.60 -4.03 -20.54
N PHE A 46 6.84 -3.70 -19.50
CA PHE A 46 5.40 -3.38 -19.55
C PHE A 46 4.53 -4.52 -20.13
N VAL A 47 5.04 -5.75 -20.07
CA VAL A 47 4.33 -6.96 -20.53
C VAL A 47 3.54 -7.59 -19.40
N LEU A 48 2.35 -8.10 -19.73
CA LEU A 48 1.51 -8.89 -18.85
C LEU A 48 2.14 -10.27 -18.60
N LEU A 49 2.37 -10.63 -17.34
CA LEU A 49 3.04 -11.86 -16.93
C LEU A 49 2.11 -12.91 -16.32
N SER A 50 1.00 -12.49 -15.71
CA SER A 50 0.02 -13.40 -15.10
C SER A 50 -1.34 -12.73 -15.02
N ARG A 51 -2.39 -13.56 -15.09
CA ARG A 51 -3.79 -13.18 -14.91
C ARG A 51 -4.46 -14.20 -14.00
N VAL A 52 -5.14 -13.73 -12.97
CA VAL A 52 -5.86 -14.57 -12.01
C VAL A 52 -7.28 -14.04 -11.86
N ARG A 53 -8.29 -14.86 -12.16
CA ARG A 53 -9.69 -14.48 -11.96
C ARG A 53 -10.04 -14.54 -10.48
N ASN A 54 -10.71 -13.50 -9.97
CA ASN A 54 -11.39 -13.53 -8.66
C ASN A 54 -12.90 -13.38 -8.89
N LYS A 55 -13.69 -14.34 -8.39
CA LYS A 55 -15.15 -14.27 -8.48
C LYS A 55 -15.77 -14.45 -7.10
N PRO A 56 -16.54 -13.47 -6.60
CA PRO A 56 -16.62 -12.08 -7.04
C PRO A 56 -15.29 -11.33 -6.79
N TYR A 57 -15.25 -10.05 -7.16
CA TYR A 57 -14.04 -9.22 -7.11
C TYR A 57 -13.65 -8.77 -5.68
N ASP A 58 -14.38 -9.20 -4.66
CA ASP A 58 -14.22 -8.79 -3.26
C ASP A 58 -12.78 -8.89 -2.73
N VAL A 59 -12.07 -10.00 -3.00
CA VAL A 59 -10.74 -10.23 -2.44
C VAL A 59 -9.68 -9.53 -3.28
N PHE A 60 -8.99 -8.55 -2.70
CA PHE A 60 -7.92 -7.83 -3.37
C PHE A 60 -6.68 -8.73 -3.51
N GLY A 61 -5.95 -8.59 -4.62
CA GLY A 61 -4.67 -9.27 -4.79
C GLY A 61 -3.61 -8.70 -3.85
N CYS A 62 -2.78 -9.57 -3.28
CA CYS A 62 -1.71 -9.20 -2.36
C CYS A 62 -0.44 -10.00 -2.67
N TRP A 63 0.72 -9.35 -2.61
CA TRP A 63 2.01 -10.06 -2.69
C TRP A 63 2.26 -10.91 -1.44
N LEU A 64 2.76 -12.14 -1.61
CA LEU A 64 3.27 -12.99 -0.52
C LEU A 64 4.80 -13.03 -0.51
N THR A 65 5.39 -13.10 -1.70
CA THR A 65 6.84 -13.04 -1.94
C THR A 65 7.08 -12.17 -3.18
N GLU A 66 8.33 -11.94 -3.55
CA GLU A 66 8.68 -11.21 -4.78
C GLU A 66 8.06 -11.82 -6.05
N THR A 67 7.80 -13.13 -6.06
CA THR A 67 7.35 -13.86 -7.25
C THR A 67 6.05 -14.62 -7.06
N SER A 68 5.36 -14.43 -5.93
CA SER A 68 4.11 -15.13 -5.64
C SER A 68 3.08 -14.21 -5.02
N LEU A 69 1.82 -14.38 -5.41
CA LEU A 69 0.70 -13.56 -4.97
C LEU A 69 -0.46 -14.39 -4.46
N ILE A 70 -1.21 -13.80 -3.54
CA ILE A 70 -2.46 -14.34 -3.00
C ILE A 70 -3.62 -13.75 -3.78
N SER A 71 -4.53 -14.62 -4.21
CA SER A 71 -5.84 -14.28 -4.75
C SER A 71 -6.93 -14.94 -3.91
N GLY A 72 -8.18 -14.54 -4.11
CA GLY A 72 -9.31 -15.16 -3.43
C GLY A 72 -10.52 -15.37 -4.31
N ASN A 73 -11.34 -16.34 -3.94
CA ASN A 73 -12.66 -16.59 -4.53
C ASN A 73 -13.69 -16.77 -3.41
N LEU A 74 -14.94 -16.41 -3.68
CA LEU A 74 -16.05 -16.62 -2.75
C LEU A 74 -16.99 -17.69 -3.30
N HIS A 75 -17.35 -18.64 -2.46
CA HIS A 75 -18.36 -19.65 -2.79
C HIS A 75 -19.52 -19.54 -1.81
N ARG A 76 -20.73 -19.33 -2.34
CA ARG A 76 -21.95 -19.35 -1.54
C ARG A 76 -22.28 -20.80 -1.17
N ILE A 77 -22.49 -21.05 0.12
CA ILE A 77 -22.81 -22.39 0.66
C ILE A 77 -24.26 -22.47 1.13
N GLY A 78 -24.81 -21.36 1.61
CA GLY A 78 -26.19 -21.26 2.06
C GLY A 78 -26.77 -19.88 1.78
N ASP A 79 -27.84 -19.52 2.49
CA ASP A 79 -28.55 -18.26 2.22
C ASP A 79 -27.71 -17.04 2.57
N ILE A 80 -27.16 -17.00 3.78
CA ILE A 80 -26.30 -15.92 4.28
C ILE A 80 -24.90 -16.43 4.67
N THR A 81 -24.55 -17.66 4.29
CA THR A 81 -23.26 -18.28 4.59
C THR A 81 -22.46 -18.52 3.31
N SER A 82 -21.20 -18.12 3.32
CA SER A 82 -20.27 -18.31 2.21
C SER A 82 -18.93 -18.82 2.72
N CYS A 83 -18.02 -19.16 1.81
CA CYS A 83 -16.62 -19.37 2.16
C CYS A 83 -15.70 -18.63 1.20
N SER A 84 -14.64 -18.05 1.76
CA SER A 84 -13.56 -17.43 1.02
C SER A 84 -12.41 -18.44 0.92
N VAL A 85 -12.03 -18.78 -0.30
CA VAL A 85 -10.87 -19.64 -0.57
C VAL A 85 -9.74 -18.75 -1.05
N LEU A 86 -8.62 -18.77 -0.34
CA LEU A 86 -7.41 -18.02 -0.66
C LEU A 86 -6.41 -18.94 -1.35
N TRP A 87 -5.88 -18.47 -2.47
CA TRP A 87 -5.03 -19.23 -3.38
C TRP A 87 -3.66 -18.58 -3.49
N LEU A 88 -2.61 -19.39 -3.48
CA LEU A 88 -1.26 -18.99 -3.84
C LEU A 88 -1.06 -19.17 -5.35
N ASN A 89 -0.60 -18.12 -6.02
CA ASN A 89 -0.35 -18.09 -7.46
C ASN A 89 1.11 -17.65 -7.72
N ASN A 90 1.68 -18.09 -8.84
CA ASN A 90 2.97 -17.61 -9.32
C ASN A 90 2.77 -16.33 -10.15
N ALA A 91 3.68 -15.36 -10.00
CA ALA A 91 3.70 -14.13 -10.77
C ALA A 91 4.05 -14.34 -12.26
N PHE A 92 4.78 -15.42 -12.56
CA PHE A 92 5.16 -15.81 -13.91
C PHE A 92 4.34 -17.03 -14.32
N GLN A 93 3.32 -16.81 -15.15
CA GLN A 93 2.50 -17.88 -15.73
C GLN A 93 2.45 -17.66 -17.23
N ASP A 94 2.57 -18.72 -18.03
CA ASP A 94 2.31 -18.58 -19.47
C ASP A 94 0.86 -18.08 -19.64
N VAL A 95 0.67 -17.05 -20.45
CA VAL A 95 -0.65 -16.43 -20.65
C VAL A 95 -1.68 -17.46 -21.19
N GLU A 96 -1.22 -18.52 -21.85
CA GLU A 96 -2.05 -19.64 -22.30
C GLU A 96 -2.35 -20.70 -21.23
N SER A 97 -1.69 -20.65 -20.07
CA SER A 97 -2.01 -21.48 -18.89
C SER A 97 -3.27 -21.00 -18.16
N GLU A 98 -4.05 -20.10 -18.77
CA GLU A 98 -5.37 -19.59 -18.35
C GLU A 98 -6.33 -20.67 -17.80
N ASN A 99 -6.15 -21.93 -18.21
CA ASN A 99 -6.99 -23.07 -17.82
C ASN A 99 -6.32 -24.05 -16.84
N VAL A 100 -5.03 -23.90 -16.55
CA VAL A 100 -4.28 -24.74 -15.60
C VAL A 100 -3.52 -23.83 -14.65
N ASN A 101 -4.26 -23.33 -13.66
CA ASN A 101 -3.70 -22.59 -12.55
C ASN A 101 -2.61 -23.44 -11.86
N VAL A 102 -1.33 -23.01 -11.89
CA VAL A 102 -0.31 -23.51 -10.96
C VAL A 102 -0.58 -22.85 -9.62
N VAL A 103 -1.66 -23.30 -8.97
CA VAL A 103 -2.17 -22.73 -7.74
C VAL A 103 -2.24 -23.77 -6.64
N LYS A 104 -1.93 -23.31 -5.44
CA LYS A 104 -2.05 -24.09 -4.22
C LYS A 104 -3.10 -23.40 -3.36
N ARG A 105 -4.12 -24.13 -2.92
CA ARG A 105 -5.05 -23.64 -1.91
C ARG A 105 -4.24 -23.36 -0.63
N LEU A 106 -4.22 -22.10 -0.19
CA LEU A 106 -3.62 -21.74 1.09
C LEU A 106 -4.61 -22.04 2.21
N PHE A 107 -5.75 -21.35 2.20
CA PHE A 107 -6.75 -21.44 3.26
C PHE A 107 -8.17 -21.37 2.71
N LYS A 108 -9.11 -21.95 3.45
CA LYS A 108 -10.54 -21.89 3.20
C LYS A 108 -11.25 -21.45 4.46
N ILE A 109 -11.68 -20.19 4.47
CA ILE A 109 -12.29 -19.52 5.62
C ILE A 109 -13.81 -19.50 5.45
N GLN A 110 -14.53 -19.83 6.52
CA GLN A 110 -15.98 -19.69 6.56
C GLN A 110 -16.36 -18.23 6.81
N ASN A 111 -17.30 -17.71 6.03
CA ASN A 111 -17.92 -16.42 6.29
C ASN A 111 -19.36 -16.60 6.72
N LEU A 112 -19.73 -15.92 7.80
CA LEU A 112 -21.07 -15.92 8.35
C LEU A 112 -21.77 -14.62 8.01
N ASN A 113 -23.10 -14.62 8.04
CA ASN A 113 -23.89 -13.38 8.02
C ASN A 113 -23.62 -12.46 6.82
N ALA A 114 -23.46 -13.08 5.65
CA ALA A 114 -23.16 -12.46 4.36
C ALA A 114 -21.85 -11.65 4.31
N SER A 115 -20.97 -11.82 5.31
CA SER A 115 -19.63 -11.26 5.31
C SER A 115 -18.74 -11.87 4.22
N THR A 116 -17.71 -11.15 3.82
CA THR A 116 -16.70 -11.58 2.86
C THR A 116 -15.31 -11.11 3.31
N ILE A 117 -14.29 -11.88 2.93
CA ILE A 117 -12.91 -11.38 2.95
C ILE A 117 -12.77 -10.33 1.83
N ARG A 118 -12.17 -9.18 2.13
CA ARG A 118 -11.93 -8.10 1.15
C ARG A 118 -10.47 -7.70 1.07
N THR A 119 -10.03 -6.80 1.95
CA THR A 119 -8.63 -6.37 2.00
C THR A 119 -7.79 -7.50 2.56
N VAL A 120 -6.75 -7.89 1.84
CA VAL A 120 -5.77 -8.91 2.24
C VAL A 120 -4.40 -8.28 2.24
N MET A 121 -3.63 -8.53 3.29
CA MET A 121 -2.27 -8.02 3.48
C MET A 121 -1.39 -9.14 4.03
N VAL A 122 -0.09 -9.06 3.75
CA VAL A 122 0.90 -9.98 4.30
C VAL A 122 1.90 -9.17 5.13
N ALA A 123 2.03 -9.52 6.41
CA ALA A 123 3.05 -8.99 7.29
C ALA A 123 4.19 -10.00 7.44
N ASP A 124 5.42 -9.50 7.46
CA ASP A 124 6.64 -10.29 7.60
C ASP A 124 7.15 -10.11 9.03
N CYS A 125 7.01 -11.16 9.85
CA CYS A 125 7.34 -11.09 11.27
C CYS A 125 8.83 -10.90 11.51
N SER A 126 9.69 -11.23 10.53
CA SER A 126 11.13 -11.04 10.65
C SER A 126 11.52 -9.57 10.79
N ARG A 127 10.66 -8.66 10.33
CA ARG A 127 10.87 -7.20 10.37
C ARG A 127 10.51 -6.56 11.70
N PHE A 128 9.80 -7.26 12.59
CA PHE A 128 9.31 -6.68 13.86
C PHE A 128 10.43 -6.18 14.78
N ASP A 129 11.58 -6.84 14.71
CA ASP A 129 12.77 -6.55 15.53
C ASP A 129 13.82 -5.73 14.78
N SER A 130 13.49 -5.29 13.55
CA SER A 130 14.33 -4.42 12.72
C SER A 130 13.68 -3.04 12.64
N PRO A 131 13.72 -2.25 13.74
CA PRO A 131 13.26 -0.87 13.66
C PRO A 131 14.21 -0.14 12.68
N ASP A 132 13.64 0.48 11.66
CA ASP A 132 14.27 1.57 10.91
C ASP A 132 15.34 1.24 9.83
N LEU A 133 15.65 -0.03 9.53
CA LEU A 133 16.58 -0.37 8.44
C LEU A 133 15.90 -0.47 7.06
N LEU A 134 15.52 0.68 6.52
CA LEU A 134 15.58 0.98 5.08
C LEU A 134 15.80 2.48 4.89
N LEU A 135 16.97 2.97 5.33
CA LEU A 135 17.78 4.01 4.69
C LEU A 135 19.10 4.00 5.46
N ASP A 136 20.03 3.15 5.05
CA ASP A 136 21.44 3.39 5.37
C ASP A 136 21.80 4.78 4.83
N SER A 137 22.41 5.54 5.71
CA SER A 137 22.89 6.90 5.56
C SER A 137 23.88 7.04 4.39
N SER A 138 23.37 7.34 3.19
CA SER A 138 24.15 8.04 2.17
C SER A 138 23.63 9.46 1.88
N ALA A 139 22.66 9.94 2.67
CA ALA A 139 22.49 11.37 2.85
C ALA A 139 23.58 11.84 3.84
N PRO A 140 24.32 12.92 3.56
CA PRO A 140 25.26 13.46 4.53
C PRO A 140 24.50 13.69 5.84
N PRO A 141 25.08 13.37 7.00
CA PRO A 141 24.39 13.48 8.27
C PRO A 141 23.91 14.92 8.41
N GLY A 142 22.59 15.11 8.36
CA GLY A 142 21.97 16.34 8.77
C GLY A 142 22.38 16.56 10.21
N ARG A 143 23.29 17.53 10.41
CA ARG A 143 23.83 17.95 11.70
C ARG A 143 22.76 17.81 12.78
N VAL A 144 22.98 16.87 13.70
CA VAL A 144 22.38 16.93 15.02
C VAL A 144 22.82 18.28 15.59
N PHE A 145 21.88 19.21 15.71
CA PHE A 145 22.15 20.48 16.36
C PHE A 145 22.36 20.17 17.85
N ASP A 146 23.62 20.13 18.26
CA ASP A 146 24.01 20.32 19.64
C ASP A 146 23.77 21.80 19.98
N LEU A 147 22.83 22.06 20.88
CA LEU A 147 22.62 23.37 21.47
C LEU A 147 23.57 23.53 22.65
N SER A 148 24.88 23.63 22.40
CA SER A 148 25.80 24.19 23.37
C SER A 148 27.09 24.76 22.75
N SER A 149 27.27 26.07 23.03
CA SER A 149 28.50 26.87 23.05
C SER A 149 29.38 27.01 21.79
N ASP A 150 29.52 28.27 21.38
CA ASP A 150 30.57 28.86 20.55
C ASP A 150 31.97 28.27 20.79
N SER A 151 32.65 27.86 19.73
CA SER A 151 34.07 28.17 19.52
C SER A 151 34.48 27.87 18.07
N ASP A 152 35.17 28.85 17.48
CA ASP A 152 35.71 28.84 16.13
C ASP A 152 36.84 27.81 15.98
N HIS A 153 36.71 26.86 15.05
CA HIS A 153 37.86 26.17 14.44
C HIS A 153 37.58 25.82 12.98
N GLU A 154 38.48 26.28 12.11
CA GLU A 154 38.56 26.00 10.68
C GLU A 154 39.19 24.60 10.47
N GLU A 155 38.52 23.71 9.74
CA GLU A 155 39.15 22.51 9.16
C GLU A 155 38.75 22.39 7.68
N GLU A 156 39.74 22.14 6.84
CA GLU A 156 39.68 22.02 5.38
C GLU A 156 38.99 20.71 4.95
N GLU A 157 37.96 20.77 4.10
CA GLU A 157 37.36 19.59 3.46
C GLU A 157 37.90 19.42 2.02
N GLU A 158 38.56 18.29 1.75
CA GLU A 158 38.87 17.80 0.40
C GLU A 158 37.58 17.39 -0.34
N GLU A 159 37.36 17.95 -1.53
CA GLU A 159 36.28 17.56 -2.45
C GLU A 159 36.49 16.14 -3.01
N ALA A 160 35.68 15.17 -2.57
CA ALA A 160 35.48 13.91 -3.28
C ALA A 160 34.21 13.97 -4.14
N ALA A 161 34.38 14.26 -5.44
CA ALA A 161 33.31 14.26 -6.43
C ALA A 161 32.84 12.83 -6.77
N GLY A 162 31.68 12.41 -6.27
CA GLY A 162 30.96 11.21 -6.72
C GLY A 162 30.01 11.53 -7.90
N PRO A 163 29.76 10.58 -8.82
CA PRO A 163 28.91 10.83 -9.99
C PRO A 163 27.43 11.00 -9.61
N ALA A 164 26.76 11.98 -10.21
CA ALA A 164 25.34 12.22 -10.02
C ALA A 164 24.51 11.02 -10.53
N PRO A 165 23.39 10.66 -9.87
CA PRO A 165 22.57 9.52 -10.28
C PRO A 165 21.93 9.77 -11.66
N VAL A 166 22.09 8.78 -12.54
CA VAL A 166 21.62 8.72 -13.96
C VAL A 166 20.16 9.15 -14.13
N HIS A 167 19.33 8.93 -13.10
CA HIS A 167 17.93 9.36 -13.04
C HIS A 167 17.75 10.87 -13.26
N THR A 168 18.56 11.70 -12.60
CA THR A 168 18.44 13.17 -12.72
C THR A 168 18.78 13.68 -14.12
N GLU A 169 19.67 13.00 -14.84
CA GLU A 169 20.02 13.36 -16.22
C GLU A 169 18.93 13.00 -17.22
N SER A 170 18.30 11.82 -17.07
CA SER A 170 17.21 11.38 -17.96
C SER A 170 15.98 12.30 -17.84
N TRP A 171 15.61 12.65 -16.60
CA TRP A 171 14.55 13.63 -16.32
C TRP A 171 14.88 15.03 -16.86
N ARG A 172 16.12 15.50 -16.67
CA ARG A 172 16.56 16.78 -17.23
C ARG A 172 16.52 16.79 -18.75
N ARG A 173 16.88 15.69 -19.42
CA ARG A 173 16.77 15.57 -20.89
C ARG A 173 15.33 15.56 -21.37
N LEU A 174 14.41 14.89 -20.66
CA LEU A 174 12.99 14.93 -21.01
C LEU A 174 12.40 16.35 -20.81
N LEU A 175 12.71 17.01 -19.70
CA LEU A 175 12.27 18.39 -19.45
C LEU A 175 12.88 19.38 -20.48
N HIS A 176 14.17 19.25 -20.81
CA HIS A 176 14.78 20.06 -21.88
C HIS A 176 14.16 19.78 -23.25
N GLY A 177 13.84 18.52 -23.58
CA GLY A 177 13.17 18.17 -24.83
C GLY A 177 11.73 18.71 -24.93
N LEU A 178 11.05 18.89 -23.80
CA LEU A 178 9.72 19.51 -23.73
C LEU A 178 9.76 21.04 -23.77
N LEU A 179 10.85 21.65 -23.26
CA LEU A 179 11.00 23.11 -23.14
C LEU A 179 11.71 23.76 -24.34
N ASP A 180 12.61 23.04 -25.03
CA ASP A 180 13.48 23.59 -26.10
C ASP A 180 13.17 23.08 -27.52
N ALA A 181 12.11 22.29 -27.74
CA ALA A 181 11.80 21.79 -29.09
C ALA A 181 11.05 22.81 -29.95
N PRO A 182 11.59 23.24 -31.12
CA PRO A 182 10.80 23.95 -32.11
C PRO A 182 9.85 22.96 -32.81
N ALA A 183 8.55 23.25 -32.77
CA ALA A 183 7.50 22.70 -33.64
C ALA A 183 7.52 21.18 -33.90
N GLN A 184 7.58 20.35 -32.85
CA GLN A 184 7.04 18.98 -32.94
C GLN A 184 5.51 19.03 -32.78
N PRO A 185 4.73 18.19 -33.51
CA PRO A 185 3.29 18.11 -33.26
C PRO A 185 3.09 17.71 -31.79
N PRO A 186 2.10 18.31 -31.09
CA PRO A 186 1.87 17.99 -29.69
C PRO A 186 1.66 16.48 -29.57
N LEU A 187 2.56 15.82 -28.83
CA LEU A 187 2.38 14.41 -28.48
C LEU A 187 1.02 14.28 -27.82
N ALA A 188 0.22 13.30 -28.27
CA ALA A 188 -1.03 13.00 -27.60
C ALA A 188 -0.74 12.78 -26.10
N GLU A 189 -1.57 13.36 -25.23
CA GLU A 189 -1.42 13.31 -23.77
C GLU A 189 -1.10 11.90 -23.26
N ARG A 190 -1.79 10.90 -23.81
CA ARG A 190 -1.55 9.48 -23.52
C ARG A 190 -0.11 9.00 -23.81
N MET A 191 0.53 9.50 -24.87
CA MET A 191 1.93 9.16 -25.19
C MET A 191 2.89 9.80 -24.18
N LEU A 192 2.62 11.03 -23.74
CA LEU A 192 3.39 11.71 -22.70
C LEU A 192 3.28 10.96 -21.36
N GLU A 193 2.05 10.62 -20.94
CA GLU A 193 1.79 9.81 -19.75
C GLU A 193 2.54 8.48 -19.80
N THR A 194 2.47 7.78 -20.94
CA THR A 194 3.19 6.51 -21.15
C THR A 194 4.70 6.70 -21.00
N ARG A 195 5.25 7.79 -21.55
CA ARG A 195 6.70 8.05 -21.47
C ARG A 195 7.14 8.41 -20.06
N VAL A 196 6.34 9.20 -19.34
CA VAL A 196 6.56 9.54 -17.93
C VAL A 196 6.52 8.28 -17.07
N ALA A 197 5.51 7.42 -17.26
CA ALA A 197 5.41 6.15 -16.56
C ALA A 197 6.61 5.24 -16.82
N GLN A 198 7.08 5.15 -18.08
CA GLN A 198 8.27 4.40 -18.46
C GLN A 198 9.54 4.90 -17.77
N LEU A 199 9.70 6.22 -17.60
CA LEU A 199 10.85 6.78 -16.90
C LEU A 199 10.78 6.58 -15.39
N LEU A 200 9.59 6.74 -14.80
CA LEU A 200 9.38 6.50 -13.37
C LEU A 200 9.63 5.04 -12.99
N ALA A 201 9.21 4.10 -13.85
CA ALA A 201 9.37 2.66 -13.62
C ALA A 201 10.84 2.19 -13.60
N GLN A 202 11.78 2.97 -14.17
CA GLN A 202 13.20 2.59 -14.19
C GLN A 202 13.90 2.77 -12.84
N GLY A 203 13.30 3.52 -11.91
CA GLY A 203 13.84 3.72 -10.57
C GLY A 203 13.30 2.68 -9.60
N ARG A 204 14.06 1.62 -9.33
CA ARG A 204 13.75 0.72 -8.20
C ARG A 204 13.95 1.49 -6.90
N THR A 205 12.92 1.59 -6.08
CA THR A 205 12.93 2.42 -4.86
C THR A 205 13.27 1.62 -3.60
N LYS A 206 13.21 0.29 -3.69
CA LYS A 206 13.47 -0.63 -2.59
C LYS A 206 14.55 -1.65 -2.98
N PRO A 207 15.38 -2.10 -2.02
CA PRO A 207 16.37 -3.14 -2.30
C PRO A 207 15.68 -4.51 -2.51
N PRO A 208 16.25 -5.39 -3.35
CA PRO A 208 15.73 -6.74 -3.55
C PRO A 208 15.80 -7.56 -2.26
N GLU A 209 14.84 -8.47 -2.07
CA GLU A 209 14.76 -9.35 -0.90
C GLU A 209 16.07 -10.13 -0.70
N GLY A 210 16.69 -10.00 0.49
CA GLY A 210 17.83 -10.83 0.86
C GLY A 210 17.39 -12.29 1.08
N SER A 211 18.18 -13.24 0.59
CA SER A 211 17.89 -14.70 0.59
C SER A 211 17.46 -15.29 1.95
N ALA A 212 17.66 -14.58 3.07
CA ALA A 212 17.30 -15.02 4.42
C ALA A 212 15.85 -14.69 4.86
N ALA A 213 15.14 -13.81 4.15
CA ALA A 213 13.76 -13.40 4.51
C ALA A 213 12.71 -14.50 4.26
N CYS A 214 13.00 -15.46 3.38
CA CYS A 214 12.11 -16.56 3.01
C CYS A 214 11.95 -17.64 4.11
N ALA A 215 12.72 -17.56 5.21
CA ALA A 215 12.81 -18.62 6.22
C ALA A 215 11.96 -18.41 7.49
N ARG A 216 11.19 -17.32 7.59
CA ARG A 216 10.41 -16.99 8.80
C ARG A 216 8.92 -16.82 8.51
N ASP A 217 8.12 -16.94 9.57
CA ASP A 217 6.67 -16.94 9.48
C ASP A 217 6.12 -15.59 9.02
N LYS A 218 5.18 -15.62 8.08
CA LYS A 218 4.43 -14.44 7.65
C LYS A 218 3.02 -14.52 8.21
N LEU A 219 2.40 -13.36 8.49
CA LEU A 219 1.00 -13.28 8.88
C LEU A 219 0.18 -12.86 7.68
N LEU A 220 -0.85 -13.63 7.39
CA LEU A 220 -1.94 -13.23 6.53
C LEU A 220 -2.96 -12.45 7.37
N ILE A 221 -3.21 -11.22 6.98
CA ILE A 221 -4.11 -10.29 7.66
C ILE A 221 -5.22 -9.90 6.69
N PHE A 222 -6.47 -9.96 7.11
CA PHE A 222 -7.56 -9.58 6.23
C PHE A 222 -8.79 -9.08 6.98
N THR A 223 -9.57 -8.22 6.32
CA THR A 223 -10.87 -7.81 6.82
C THR A 223 -11.86 -8.97 6.71
N THR A 224 -12.65 -9.18 7.75
CA THR A 224 -13.73 -10.17 7.82
C THR A 224 -14.83 -9.65 8.73
N GLY A 225 -15.77 -10.51 9.10
CA GLY A 225 -16.86 -10.22 9.99
C GLY A 225 -17.72 -11.45 10.23
N CYS A 226 -18.40 -11.49 11.38
CA CYS A 226 -19.34 -12.55 11.70
C CYS A 226 -20.71 -12.04 12.15
N LEU A 227 -20.88 -10.74 12.40
CA LEU A 227 -22.14 -10.16 12.89
C LEU A 227 -23.02 -9.59 11.77
N THR A 228 -22.41 -8.98 10.75
CA THR A 228 -23.06 -8.32 9.61
C THR A 228 -22.21 -8.48 8.34
N TYR A 229 -22.74 -8.06 7.19
CA TYR A 229 -22.07 -8.13 5.88
C TYR A 229 -20.94 -7.09 5.71
N SER A 230 -20.96 -6.02 6.51
CA SER A 230 -19.89 -5.02 6.53
C SER A 230 -18.68 -5.52 7.31
N PRO A 231 -17.44 -5.22 6.88
CA PRO A 231 -16.24 -5.73 7.53
C PRO A 231 -16.06 -5.00 8.88
N HIS A 232 -15.95 -5.76 9.96
CA HIS A 232 -15.82 -5.23 11.33
C HIS A 232 -14.84 -6.03 12.20
N GLN A 233 -14.27 -7.09 11.64
CA GLN A 233 -13.25 -7.90 12.28
C GLN A 233 -12.02 -8.00 11.38
N ILE A 234 -10.88 -8.26 12.01
CA ILE A 234 -9.62 -8.54 11.31
C ILE A 234 -9.24 -9.98 11.64
N GLY A 235 -9.22 -10.82 10.60
CA GLY A 235 -8.73 -12.19 10.68
C GLY A 235 -7.22 -12.21 10.51
N ILE A 236 -6.53 -12.96 11.36
CA ILE A 236 -5.08 -13.16 11.28
C ILE A 236 -4.81 -14.66 11.25
N LYS A 237 -4.00 -15.08 10.27
CA LYS A 237 -3.57 -16.46 10.12
C LYS A 237 -2.09 -16.54 9.76
N GLN A 238 -1.35 -17.43 10.39
CA GLN A 238 0.06 -17.67 10.13
C GLN A 238 0.23 -18.48 8.84
N ILE A 239 1.12 -18.00 7.98
CA ILE A 239 1.61 -18.73 6.80
C ILE A 239 2.96 -19.30 7.16
N LEU A 240 3.05 -20.64 7.19
CA LEU A 240 4.29 -21.34 7.47
C LEU A 240 5.19 -21.37 6.22
N PRO A 241 6.53 -21.37 6.34
CA PRO A 241 7.44 -21.31 5.18
C PRO A 241 7.16 -22.38 4.11
N HIS A 242 6.82 -23.62 4.51
CA HIS A 242 6.49 -24.71 3.57
C HIS A 242 5.16 -24.50 2.82
N GLN A 243 4.30 -23.57 3.26
CA GLN A 243 3.06 -23.19 2.59
C GLN A 243 3.28 -22.09 1.56
N MET A 244 4.39 -21.34 1.62
CA MET A 244 4.71 -20.21 0.74
C MET A 244 5.20 -20.63 -0.66
N THR A 245 5.34 -21.93 -0.91
CA THR A 245 5.71 -22.47 -2.22
C THR A 245 4.53 -23.17 -2.88
N THR A 246 4.39 -22.98 -4.19
CA THR A 246 3.46 -23.72 -5.05
C THR A 246 3.91 -25.16 -5.31
N ALA A 247 5.17 -25.50 -4.98
CA ALA A 247 5.69 -26.86 -5.07
C ALA A 247 5.17 -27.75 -3.92
N GLY A 248 4.96 -29.04 -4.21
CA GLY A 248 4.53 -30.05 -3.25
C GLY A 248 3.04 -30.42 -3.36
N PRO A 249 2.58 -31.39 -2.56
CA PRO A 249 1.20 -31.88 -2.63
C PRO A 249 0.21 -30.77 -2.30
N VAL A 250 -0.94 -30.78 -2.98
CA VAL A 250 -2.06 -29.88 -2.70
C VAL A 250 -2.47 -30.08 -1.24
N LEU A 251 -2.39 -29.03 -0.43
CA LEU A 251 -2.75 -29.08 0.98
C LEU A 251 -4.19 -29.61 1.12
N GLY A 252 -4.33 -30.82 1.66
CA GLY A 252 -5.62 -31.51 1.78
C GLY A 252 -5.55 -33.05 1.75
N GLU A 253 -4.44 -33.66 1.31
CA GLU A 253 -4.34 -35.14 1.32
C GLU A 253 -4.00 -35.76 2.70
N GLY A 254 -3.60 -34.95 3.69
CA GLY A 254 -3.19 -35.43 5.02
C GLY A 254 -3.95 -34.85 6.21
N GLN A 255 -4.89 -33.92 6.01
CA GLN A 255 -5.77 -33.46 7.09
C GLN A 255 -6.99 -34.38 7.13
N GLY A 256 -7.17 -35.08 8.25
CA GLY A 256 -8.33 -35.91 8.51
C GLY A 256 -9.62 -35.15 8.20
N SER A 257 -10.60 -35.87 7.68
CA SER A 257 -11.91 -35.48 7.17
C SER A 257 -12.82 -34.61 8.06
N ASP A 258 -12.32 -34.08 9.18
CA ASP A 258 -13.17 -33.57 10.26
C ASP A 258 -13.32 -32.03 10.28
N ALA A 259 -12.46 -31.27 9.60
CA ALA A 259 -12.58 -29.81 9.49
C ALA A 259 -12.65 -29.35 8.02
N PHE A 260 -13.85 -28.93 7.58
CA PHE A 260 -14.09 -28.43 6.22
C PHE A 260 -13.54 -27.01 5.97
N PHE A 261 -13.20 -26.28 7.03
CA PHE A 261 -12.71 -24.90 7.04
C PHE A 261 -11.48 -24.74 7.94
N ASP A 262 -10.56 -23.86 7.55
CA ASP A 262 -9.40 -23.49 8.36
C ASP A 262 -9.79 -22.50 9.48
N ALA A 263 -9.40 -22.79 10.71
CA ALA A 263 -9.57 -21.87 11.84
C ALA A 263 -8.63 -20.66 11.74
N LEU A 264 -9.00 -19.54 12.34
CA LEU A 264 -8.14 -18.35 12.45
C LEU A 264 -7.28 -18.44 13.71
N ASP A 265 -6.04 -17.96 13.64
CA ASP A 265 -5.13 -17.97 14.79
C ASP A 265 -5.49 -16.84 15.75
N HIS A 266 -5.86 -15.68 15.19
CA HIS A 266 -6.40 -14.56 15.95
C HIS A 266 -7.51 -13.84 15.19
N VAL A 267 -8.45 -13.27 15.95
CA VAL A 267 -9.49 -12.38 15.44
C VAL A 267 -9.50 -11.13 16.31
N ILE A 268 -9.37 -9.97 15.68
CA ILE A 268 -9.50 -8.68 16.34
C ILE A 268 -10.88 -8.12 15.99
N ASP A 269 -11.72 -7.91 17.00
CA ASP A 269 -12.99 -7.21 16.84
C ASP A 269 -12.77 -5.70 16.99
N VAL A 270 -13.14 -4.96 15.96
CA VAL A 270 -12.96 -3.51 15.90
C VAL A 270 -14.20 -2.77 16.45
N HIS A 271 -15.33 -3.47 16.60
CA HIS A 271 -16.60 -2.88 17.04
C HIS A 271 -17.01 -1.65 16.19
N GLY A 272 -16.88 -1.78 14.87
CA GLY A 272 -17.18 -0.72 13.92
C GLY A 272 -16.85 -1.15 12.50
N HIS A 273 -17.21 -0.34 11.52
CA HIS A 273 -16.90 -0.64 10.12
C HIS A 273 -15.44 -0.34 9.85
N ILE A 274 -14.72 -1.30 9.30
CA ILE A 274 -13.35 -1.12 8.82
C ILE A 274 -13.44 -0.52 7.41
N VAL A 275 -12.89 0.68 7.25
CA VAL A 275 -12.89 1.41 5.97
C VAL A 275 -11.52 1.44 5.31
N GLY A 276 -10.45 1.06 6.02
CA GLY A 276 -9.11 1.01 5.45
C GLY A 276 -8.11 0.36 6.39
N MET A 277 -7.08 -0.27 5.83
CA MET A 277 -5.97 -0.84 6.60
C MET A 277 -4.64 -0.53 5.91
N GLY A 278 -3.59 -0.35 6.71
CA GLY A 278 -2.22 -0.14 6.26
C GLY A 278 -1.22 -0.75 7.24
N LEU A 279 -0.10 -1.25 6.75
CA LEU A 279 0.98 -1.79 7.57
C LEU A 279 2.09 -0.74 7.68
N SER A 280 2.71 -0.64 8.85
CA SER A 280 3.97 0.08 8.97
C SER A 280 5.07 -0.58 8.12
N PRO A 281 6.12 0.15 7.68
CA PRO A 281 7.18 -0.41 6.82
C PRO A 281 7.94 -1.60 7.41
N ASP A 282 8.01 -1.69 8.74
CA ASP A 282 8.59 -2.80 9.51
C ASP A 282 7.59 -3.95 9.76
N HIS A 283 6.38 -3.86 9.20
CA HIS A 283 5.26 -4.78 9.34
C HIS A 283 4.80 -5.03 10.78
N ARG A 284 5.30 -4.30 11.76
CA ARG A 284 4.99 -4.51 13.18
C ARG A 284 3.62 -3.97 13.59
N TYR A 285 3.23 -2.83 13.03
CA TYR A 285 2.01 -2.14 13.39
C TYR A 285 1.00 -2.18 12.26
N LEU A 286 -0.23 -2.55 12.60
CA LEU A 286 -1.38 -2.47 11.72
C LEU A 286 -2.19 -1.22 12.06
N TYR A 287 -2.35 -0.34 11.09
CA TYR A 287 -3.15 0.87 11.13
C TYR A 287 -4.50 0.58 10.50
N VAL A 288 -5.59 0.89 11.20
CA VAL A 288 -6.95 0.52 10.80
C VAL A 288 -7.86 1.73 10.94
N ASN A 289 -8.38 2.21 9.82
CA ASN A 289 -9.44 3.20 9.84
C ASN A 289 -10.77 2.52 10.16
N SER A 290 -11.44 2.99 11.22
CA SER A 290 -12.71 2.45 11.66
C SER A 290 -13.74 3.53 11.95
N ARG A 291 -15.00 3.25 11.60
CA ARG A 291 -16.17 4.01 12.02
C ARG A 291 -16.93 3.22 13.07
N ALA A 292 -16.79 3.62 14.32
CA ALA A 292 -17.30 2.88 15.47
C ALA A 292 -18.84 2.78 15.47
N TRP A 293 -19.35 1.66 15.96
CA TRP A 293 -20.76 1.57 16.36
C TRP A 293 -20.99 2.29 17.70
N PRO A 294 -22.23 2.73 18.00
CA PRO A 294 -22.58 3.26 19.31
C PRO A 294 -22.24 2.29 20.44
N SER A 295 -21.80 2.82 21.58
CA SER A 295 -21.48 2.01 22.75
C SER A 295 -22.69 1.17 23.19
N GLY A 296 -22.49 -0.14 23.34
CA GLY A 296 -23.55 -1.07 23.73
C GLY A 296 -24.47 -1.52 22.59
N SER A 297 -24.16 -1.19 21.33
CA SER A 297 -24.89 -1.73 20.18
C SER A 297 -24.77 -3.24 20.10
N VAL A 298 -25.89 -3.92 19.83
CA VAL A 298 -25.92 -5.35 19.54
C VAL A 298 -26.53 -5.55 18.15
N VAL A 299 -25.84 -6.30 17.29
CA VAL A 299 -26.35 -6.64 15.96
C VAL A 299 -27.38 -7.75 16.11
N ALA A 300 -28.67 -7.39 16.02
CA ALA A 300 -29.77 -8.37 16.10
C ALA A 300 -30.08 -9.02 14.75
N ASP A 301 -29.99 -8.25 13.67
CA ASP A 301 -30.19 -8.71 12.29
C ASP A 301 -28.92 -8.40 11.46
N PRO A 302 -28.25 -9.43 10.91
CA PRO A 302 -27.10 -9.26 10.03
C PRO A 302 -27.31 -8.31 8.84
N MET A 303 -28.54 -8.24 8.33
CA MET A 303 -28.90 -7.42 7.17
C MET A 303 -29.21 -5.97 7.54
N GLN A 304 -29.28 -5.65 8.83
CA GLN A 304 -29.52 -4.30 9.35
C GLN A 304 -28.37 -3.92 10.29
N PRO A 305 -27.21 -3.50 9.73
CA PRO A 305 -26.07 -3.11 10.55
C PRO A 305 -26.44 -1.92 11.46
N PRO A 306 -25.82 -1.80 12.65
CA PRO A 306 -26.00 -0.63 13.50
C PRO A 306 -25.61 0.67 12.77
N PRO A 307 -26.11 1.82 13.21
CA PRO A 307 -25.58 3.10 12.73
C PRO A 307 -24.07 3.19 13.05
N ILE A 308 -23.34 3.93 12.23
CA ILE A 308 -21.89 4.14 12.37
C ILE A 308 -21.58 5.61 12.59
N ALA A 309 -20.51 5.91 13.32
CA ALA A 309 -20.04 7.28 13.53
C ALA A 309 -19.61 7.94 12.21
N GLU A 310 -19.74 9.25 12.08
CA GLU A 310 -19.13 10.03 10.98
C GLU A 310 -17.61 10.18 11.17
N GLU A 311 -17.14 10.17 12.40
CA GLU A 311 -15.71 10.24 12.72
C GLU A 311 -15.03 8.91 12.42
N ILE A 312 -13.85 8.99 11.81
CA ILE A 312 -13.00 7.84 11.58
C ILE A 312 -11.91 7.83 12.66
N ASP A 313 -11.88 6.74 13.41
CA ASP A 313 -10.81 6.40 14.34
C ASP A 313 -9.74 5.61 13.60
N LEU A 314 -8.52 6.14 13.53
CA LEU A 314 -7.37 5.40 13.07
C LEU A 314 -6.73 4.66 14.26
N LEU A 315 -7.11 3.38 14.37
CA LEU A 315 -6.68 2.46 15.42
C LEU A 315 -5.32 1.85 15.06
N VAL A 316 -4.51 1.56 16.07
CA VAL A 316 -3.18 0.97 15.89
C VAL A 316 -3.11 -0.33 16.68
N PHE A 317 -2.71 -1.42 16.03
CA PHE A 317 -2.50 -2.73 16.65
C PHE A 317 -1.05 -3.14 16.52
N ASP A 318 -0.43 -3.58 17.62
CA ASP A 318 0.89 -4.21 17.60
C ASP A 318 0.72 -5.70 17.26
N LEU A 319 1.15 -6.09 16.07
CA LEU A 319 1.03 -7.45 15.54
C LEU A 319 1.94 -8.46 16.25
N LYS A 320 2.97 -8.00 16.98
CA LYS A 320 3.80 -8.88 17.81
C LYS A 320 3.05 -9.31 19.06
N THR A 321 2.24 -8.41 19.64
CA THR A 321 1.49 -8.68 20.88
C THR A 321 0.01 -8.99 20.66
N MET A 322 -0.49 -8.81 19.43
CA MET A 322 -1.90 -8.92 19.05
C MET A 322 -2.82 -8.01 19.88
N ARG A 323 -2.35 -6.82 20.24
CA ARG A 323 -3.09 -5.88 21.10
C ARG A 323 -3.19 -4.51 20.48
N ALA A 324 -4.31 -3.85 20.75
CA ALA A 324 -4.48 -2.43 20.46
C ALA A 324 -3.47 -1.61 21.26
N VAL A 325 -2.75 -0.73 20.58
CA VAL A 325 -1.96 0.33 21.19
C VAL A 325 -2.96 1.37 21.70
N LYS A 326 -2.88 1.73 22.98
CA LYS A 326 -3.82 2.67 23.63
C LYS A 326 -3.60 4.11 23.13
N ARG A 327 -4.01 4.40 21.89
CA ARG A 327 -4.18 5.72 21.26
C ARG A 327 -4.90 5.53 19.92
N ALA A 328 -5.97 6.28 19.68
CA ALA A 328 -6.60 6.39 18.36
C ALA A 328 -6.26 7.75 17.76
N LEU A 329 -5.83 7.77 16.51
CA LEU A 329 -5.59 9.01 15.77
C LEU A 329 -6.92 9.47 15.19
N ARG A 330 -7.33 10.69 15.53
CA ARG A 330 -8.64 11.25 15.17
C ARG A 330 -8.45 12.58 14.47
N ALA A 331 -9.19 12.79 13.38
CA ALA A 331 -9.36 14.11 12.74
C ALA A 331 -10.32 14.03 11.54
N HIS A 332 -10.34 12.89 10.86
CA HIS A 332 -10.90 12.71 9.54
C HIS A 332 -12.28 12.05 9.60
N ARG A 333 -13.12 12.29 8.59
CA ARG A 333 -14.55 11.94 8.62
C ARG A 333 -15.02 11.30 7.31
N ALA A 334 -16.08 10.50 7.44
CA ALA A 334 -16.79 9.86 6.36
C ALA A 334 -18.30 10.00 6.55
N TYR A 335 -19.03 10.05 5.45
CA TYR A 335 -20.47 10.31 5.40
C TYR A 335 -21.24 9.21 4.68
N THR A 336 -20.57 8.27 4.01
CA THR A 336 -21.21 7.06 3.48
C THR A 336 -22.09 6.41 4.56
N PRO A 337 -23.33 6.00 4.26
CA PRO A 337 -24.20 5.38 5.23
C PRO A 337 -23.68 3.98 5.65
N ASN A 338 -24.26 3.42 6.71
CA ASN A 338 -23.87 2.10 7.24
C ASN A 338 -24.27 0.93 6.33
N ASP A 339 -25.22 1.13 5.43
CA ASP A 339 -25.67 0.09 4.51
C ASP A 339 -24.77 -0.04 3.27
N GLU A 340 -23.92 0.95 3.01
CA GLU A 340 -22.91 0.96 1.96
C GLU A 340 -21.51 0.68 2.51
N CYS A 341 -20.63 0.18 1.63
CA CYS A 341 -19.24 -0.08 1.97
C CYS A 341 -18.34 0.82 1.12
N PHE A 342 -17.56 1.66 1.78
CA PHE A 342 -16.60 2.57 1.18
C PHE A 342 -15.21 2.29 1.74
N PHE A 343 -14.19 2.42 0.89
CA PHE A 343 -12.81 2.13 1.24
C PHE A 343 -11.91 3.36 1.03
N LEU A 344 -11.04 3.59 2.02
CA LEU A 344 -9.97 4.57 1.98
C LEU A 344 -8.63 3.83 2.02
N PHE A 345 -7.75 4.15 1.07
CA PHE A 345 -6.40 3.61 1.05
C PHE A 345 -5.47 4.55 1.82
N LEU A 346 -5.12 4.14 3.04
CA LEU A 346 -4.16 4.83 3.89
C LEU A 346 -2.75 4.29 3.64
N ASP A 347 -1.73 5.08 3.98
CA ASP A 347 -0.34 4.66 3.85
C ASP A 347 0.49 5.07 5.07
N VAL A 348 1.55 4.31 5.35
CA VAL A 348 2.38 4.44 6.54
C VAL A 348 3.85 4.48 6.11
N SER A 349 4.50 5.60 6.41
CA SER A 349 5.95 5.78 6.25
C SER A 349 6.67 5.61 7.59
N ARG A 350 7.98 5.86 7.63
CA ARG A 350 8.79 5.71 8.86
C ARG A 350 8.25 6.53 10.04
N ASP A 351 8.01 7.81 9.81
CA ASP A 351 7.63 8.74 10.87
C ASP A 351 6.16 9.17 10.80
N PHE A 352 5.50 8.94 9.66
CA PHE A 352 4.16 9.46 9.40
C PHE A 352 3.18 8.38 8.99
N VAL A 353 1.92 8.58 9.34
CA VAL A 353 0.78 7.88 8.73
C VAL A 353 -0.11 8.91 8.08
N ALA A 354 -0.68 8.58 6.93
CA ALA A 354 -1.60 9.45 6.22
C ALA A 354 -2.86 8.70 5.83
N SER A 355 -3.97 9.43 5.76
CA SER A 355 -5.24 8.90 5.30
C SER A 355 -6.08 9.99 4.62
N GLY A 356 -6.90 9.57 3.65
CA GLY A 356 -7.92 10.41 3.02
C GLY A 356 -9.20 10.48 3.86
N ALA A 357 -10.18 11.26 3.39
CA ALA A 357 -11.51 11.36 3.99
C ALA A 357 -12.53 11.96 3.01
N GLU A 358 -13.81 11.71 3.31
CA GLU A 358 -14.93 12.29 2.56
C GLU A 358 -15.21 13.75 2.94
N ASP A 359 -14.54 14.27 3.97
CA ASP A 359 -14.56 15.69 4.33
C ASP A 359 -13.68 16.57 3.42
N ARG A 360 -13.22 16.01 2.29
CA ARG A 360 -12.43 16.67 1.24
C ARG A 360 -11.01 17.01 1.66
N HIS A 361 -10.46 16.27 2.62
CA HIS A 361 -9.10 16.47 3.08
C HIS A 361 -8.34 15.14 3.20
N GLY A 362 -7.03 15.21 2.91
CA GLY A 362 -6.07 14.25 3.40
C GLY A 362 -5.54 14.70 4.77
N TYR A 363 -5.14 13.75 5.60
CA TYR A 363 -4.61 14.02 6.93
C TYR A 363 -3.29 13.30 7.10
N VAL A 364 -2.37 13.92 7.83
CA VAL A 364 -1.06 13.35 8.16
C VAL A 364 -0.86 13.42 9.66
N TRP A 365 -0.47 12.30 10.26
CA TRP A 365 -0.15 12.21 11.68
C TRP A 365 1.28 11.77 11.89
N ASP A 366 1.86 12.25 12.99
CA ASP A 366 3.14 11.78 13.50
C ASP A 366 2.96 10.44 14.23
N ARG A 367 3.77 9.42 13.88
CA ARG A 367 3.67 8.07 14.47
C ARG A 367 4.21 8.03 15.91
N HIS A 368 5.17 8.87 16.26
CA HIS A 368 5.79 8.88 17.59
C HIS A 368 4.92 9.64 18.59
N TYR A 369 4.54 10.87 18.25
CA TYR A 369 3.78 11.77 19.11
C TYR A 369 2.28 11.57 19.02
N ASN A 370 1.79 10.86 17.99
CA ASN A 370 0.36 10.59 17.77
C ASN A 370 -0.48 11.87 17.61
N ILE A 371 0.08 12.87 16.93
CA ILE A 371 -0.56 14.17 16.70
C ILE A 371 -0.86 14.38 15.22
N CYS A 372 -1.97 15.03 14.92
CA CYS A 372 -2.29 15.46 13.56
C CYS A 372 -1.38 16.63 13.17
N LEU A 373 -0.52 16.42 12.17
CA LEU A 373 0.45 17.42 11.69
C LEU A 373 -0.13 18.30 10.59
N ALA A 374 -0.92 17.73 9.69
CA ALA A 374 -1.40 18.44 8.52
C ALA A 374 -2.81 18.02 8.09
N LYS A 375 -3.53 18.99 7.52
CA LYS A 375 -4.84 18.83 6.86
C LYS A 375 -4.72 19.37 5.44
N LEU A 376 -4.83 18.50 4.45
CA LEU A 376 -4.46 18.69 3.05
C LEU A 376 -5.71 18.80 2.18
N ARG A 377 -6.00 20.01 1.69
CA ARG A 377 -7.30 20.31 1.05
C ARG A 377 -7.43 19.80 -0.39
N HIS A 378 -8.56 19.17 -0.67
CA HIS A 378 -9.10 18.86 -1.99
C HIS A 378 -10.47 19.52 -2.21
N GLN A 379 -11.02 19.41 -3.42
CA GLN A 379 -12.37 19.91 -3.71
C GLN A 379 -13.44 18.82 -3.57
N ASP A 380 -13.02 17.56 -3.46
CA ASP A 380 -13.89 16.41 -3.25
C ASP A 380 -13.19 15.35 -2.36
N VAL A 381 -13.84 14.20 -2.14
CA VAL A 381 -13.36 13.06 -1.33
C VAL A 381 -11.92 12.70 -1.70
N VAL A 382 -11.07 12.46 -0.70
CA VAL A 382 -9.71 11.96 -0.89
C VAL A 382 -9.73 10.45 -0.66
N ASN A 383 -9.53 9.66 -1.73
CA ASN A 383 -9.72 8.21 -1.71
C ASN A 383 -8.45 7.42 -1.36
N SER A 384 -7.29 7.95 -1.74
CA SER A 384 -6.01 7.26 -1.58
C SER A 384 -4.89 8.25 -1.31
N VAL A 385 -3.95 7.84 -0.46
CA VAL A 385 -2.73 8.57 -0.16
C VAL A 385 -1.53 7.63 -0.22
N VAL A 386 -0.37 8.13 -0.62
CA VAL A 386 0.86 7.33 -0.68
C VAL A 386 2.10 8.19 -0.41
N PHE A 387 2.94 7.75 0.52
CA PHE A 387 4.23 8.38 0.78
C PHE A 387 5.25 7.95 -0.26
N SER A 388 6.20 8.83 -0.56
CA SER A 388 7.35 8.43 -1.35
C SER A 388 8.25 7.50 -0.53
N PRO A 389 8.65 6.34 -1.07
CA PRO A 389 9.59 5.46 -0.40
C PRO A 389 11.02 6.04 -0.35
N GLN A 390 11.33 7.05 -1.17
CA GLN A 390 12.63 7.72 -1.22
C GLN A 390 12.65 9.05 -0.45
N GLU A 391 11.55 9.81 -0.52
CA GLU A 391 11.43 11.13 0.09
C GLU A 391 10.40 11.08 1.23
N GLN A 392 10.84 10.89 2.48
CA GLN A 392 9.98 10.76 3.67
C GLN A 392 8.94 11.90 3.82
N GLU A 393 9.25 13.11 3.33
CA GLU A 393 8.36 14.28 3.41
C GLU A 393 7.53 14.53 2.13
N LEU A 394 7.56 13.64 1.14
CA LEU A 394 6.73 13.71 -0.07
C LEU A 394 5.54 12.76 0.06
N LEU A 395 4.33 13.33 -0.04
CA LEU A 395 3.07 12.59 -0.01
C LEU A 395 2.26 12.91 -1.27
N LEU A 396 1.68 11.89 -1.89
CA LEU A 396 0.69 12.05 -2.95
C LEU A 396 -0.71 11.76 -2.41
N THR A 397 -1.70 12.51 -2.87
CA THR A 397 -3.11 12.30 -2.56
C THR A 397 -3.93 12.24 -3.86
N ALA A 398 -4.85 11.30 -3.98
CA ALA A 398 -5.76 11.14 -5.11
C ALA A 398 -7.21 11.35 -4.65
N SER A 399 -7.96 12.14 -5.41
CA SER A 399 -9.30 12.60 -5.02
C SER A 399 -10.31 12.48 -6.17
N ASP A 400 -11.59 12.38 -5.80
CA ASP A 400 -12.71 12.45 -6.74
C ASP A 400 -12.86 13.83 -7.41
N ASP A 401 -12.08 14.83 -6.99
CA ASP A 401 -11.94 16.10 -7.72
C ASP A 401 -11.17 15.98 -9.04
N ALA A 402 -10.90 14.74 -9.48
CA ALA A 402 -10.12 14.38 -10.66
C ALA A 402 -8.67 14.88 -10.62
N THR A 403 -8.12 15.16 -9.43
CA THR A 403 -6.73 15.58 -9.27
C THR A 403 -5.92 14.63 -8.39
N ILE A 404 -4.62 14.55 -8.73
CA ILE A 404 -3.58 14.05 -7.84
C ILE A 404 -2.77 15.26 -7.39
N LYS A 405 -2.56 15.41 -6.08
CA LYS A 405 -1.72 16.48 -5.52
C LYS A 405 -0.47 15.89 -4.87
N ALA A 406 0.64 16.60 -5.05
CA ALA A 406 1.91 16.31 -4.38
C ALA A 406 2.15 17.33 -3.26
N TRP A 407 2.45 16.82 -2.07
CA TRP A 407 2.63 17.62 -0.87
C TRP A 407 4.05 17.43 -0.35
N ARG A 408 4.70 18.53 0.01
CA ARG A 408 5.99 18.54 0.71
C ARG A 408 5.91 19.44 1.93
N SER A 409 6.75 19.17 2.93
CA SER A 409 6.82 20.06 4.10
C SER A 409 7.24 21.48 3.67
N PRO A 410 6.76 22.53 4.36
CA PRO A 410 7.20 23.90 4.10
C PRO A 410 8.72 24.07 4.20
N ARG A 411 9.39 23.31 5.07
CA ARG A 411 10.85 23.32 5.22
C ARG A 411 11.53 22.84 3.94
N THR A 412 11.09 21.70 3.40
CA THR A 412 11.69 21.13 2.18
C THR A 412 11.40 22.00 0.97
N VAL A 413 10.21 22.59 0.86
CA VAL A 413 9.90 23.55 -0.21
C VAL A 413 10.86 24.75 -0.16
N ARG A 414 11.12 25.33 1.02
CA ARG A 414 12.09 26.43 1.17
C ARG A 414 13.51 26.01 0.81
N ALA A 415 13.93 24.82 1.20
CA ALA A 415 15.25 24.30 0.88
C ALA A 415 15.44 24.10 -0.63
N LEU A 416 14.42 23.60 -1.33
CA LEU A 416 14.44 23.44 -2.80
C LEU A 416 14.40 24.78 -3.56
N GLN A 417 13.80 25.81 -2.97
CA GLN A 417 13.72 27.16 -3.55
C GLN A 417 14.92 28.04 -3.18
N ALA A 418 15.77 27.64 -2.23
CA ALA A 418 16.93 28.40 -1.83
C ALA A 418 17.92 28.52 -3.00
N PRO A 419 18.47 29.72 -3.27
CA PRO A 419 19.48 29.89 -4.31
C PRO A 419 20.70 29.02 -3.97
N ARG A 420 21.17 28.24 -4.95
CA ARG A 420 22.39 27.44 -4.77
C ARG A 420 23.53 28.38 -4.39
N PRO A 421 24.34 28.05 -3.36
CA PRO A 421 25.54 28.81 -3.09
C PRO A 421 26.39 28.83 -4.35
N ARG A 422 26.84 30.02 -4.77
CA ARG A 422 27.77 30.13 -5.89
C ARG A 422 29.03 29.35 -5.50
N PRO A 423 29.56 28.48 -6.37
CA PRO A 423 30.85 27.85 -6.08
C PRO A 423 31.85 28.98 -5.83
N PHE A 424 32.56 28.89 -4.71
CA PHE A 424 33.56 29.87 -4.29
C PHE A 424 34.77 29.72 -5.23
N PHE A 425 34.67 30.24 -6.46
CA PHE A 425 35.83 30.38 -7.32
C PHE A 425 36.72 31.47 -6.72
N SER A 426 37.77 30.99 -6.06
CA SER A 426 39.05 31.63 -5.79
C SER A 426 39.27 32.97 -6.52
N TRP A 427 38.97 34.06 -5.83
CA TRP A 427 39.44 35.39 -6.20
C TRP A 427 40.85 35.63 -5.63
N PHE A 428 41.76 34.69 -5.83
CA PHE A 428 43.19 34.88 -5.56
C PHE A 428 43.98 34.28 -6.72
N GLY A 429 44.63 35.15 -7.50
CA GLY A 429 45.58 34.71 -8.53
C GLY A 429 45.47 35.36 -9.90
N SER A 430 44.96 36.59 -10.02
CA SER A 430 45.25 37.42 -11.20
C SER A 430 45.40 38.88 -10.80
N GLN A 431 46.40 39.17 -9.98
CA GLN A 431 47.11 40.44 -10.10
C GLN A 431 48.37 40.19 -10.93
N ARG A 432 48.30 40.66 -12.18
CA ARG A 432 49.46 40.92 -13.04
C ARG A 432 50.38 41.92 -12.34
N ARG A 433 51.66 41.60 -12.16
CA ARG A 433 52.79 42.20 -12.91
C ARG A 433 54.12 41.65 -12.48
#